data_AF-A0A6P2FT11-F1
#
_entry.id   AF-A0A6P2FT11-F1
#
_cell.length_a   1.000
_cell.length_b   1.000
_cell.length_c   1.000
_cell.angle_alpha   90.00
_cell.angle_beta   90.00
_cell.angle_gamma   90.00
#
_symmetry.space_group_name_H-M   'P 1'
#
loop_
_entity.id
_entity.type
_entity.pdbx_description
1 polymer ?
#
loop_
_entity_poly.entity_id
_entity_poly.type
_entity_poly.pdbx_seq_one_letter_code
_entity_poly.pdbx_strand_id
1 'polypeptide(L)'
;MNRVVDYIEAAERDNTRRSYASAIRHFEIEWKGLLPSTADAIARYLADYAPTLAINTLRQRLAALSRWHADQGFADPTKSPLVRQVLKGIRSIHAVPEKRARPLELAVLQQIDQWLDVAIGNAQRSGDRPALLRQTRNRSLMLLGFWRGFRSDELVNLRVENIEVTPGQGMACYLGRTKGDRQLQGRVFKCPALSRLCPVTAFNAWIDLAGLTEGPVFRKIDRWGMWPTKVCMPTA
;
A
#
# COMPACT_ATOMS: atom_id res chain seq x y z
N MET A 1 -13.74 -25.51 9.69
CA MET A 1 -12.73 -24.48 9.40
C MET A 1 -11.38 -25.06 9.78
N ASN A 2 -10.49 -25.32 8.82
CA ASN A 2 -9.22 -26.01 9.06
C ASN A 2 -8.17 -24.97 9.46
N ARG A 3 -7.83 -24.91 10.75
CA ARG A 3 -6.87 -23.93 11.31
C ARG A 3 -5.55 -23.89 10.54
N VAL A 4 -5.10 -25.01 9.97
CA VAL A 4 -3.88 -25.07 9.17
C VAL A 4 -4.00 -24.23 7.90
N VAL A 5 -5.14 -24.29 7.21
CA VAL A 5 -5.40 -23.48 6.00
C VAL A 5 -5.41 -22.00 6.37
N ASP A 6 -6.07 -21.63 7.47
CA ASP A 6 -6.14 -20.24 7.92
C ASP A 6 -4.74 -19.65 8.20
N TYR A 7 -3.85 -20.43 8.82
CA TYR A 7 -2.46 -20.00 9.06
C TYR A 7 -1.61 -19.94 7.78
N ILE A 8 -1.83 -20.86 6.83
CA ILE A 8 -1.15 -20.82 5.52
C ILE A 8 -1.57 -19.56 4.76
N GLU A 9 -2.86 -19.24 4.75
CA GLU A 9 -3.37 -18.02 4.11
C GLU A 9 -2.86 -16.75 4.81
N ALA A 10 -2.82 -16.73 6.14
CA ALA A 10 -2.33 -15.60 6.91
C ALA A 10 -0.81 -15.35 6.76
N ALA A 11 -0.03 -16.38 6.40
CA ALA A 11 1.40 -16.24 6.17
C ALA A 11 1.73 -15.35 4.97
N GLU A 12 0.83 -15.29 3.98
CA GLU A 12 1.02 -14.46 2.79
C GLU A 12 0.35 -13.08 2.93
N ARG A 13 0.82 -12.10 2.15
CA ARG A 13 0.11 -10.82 1.99
C ARG A 13 -0.87 -10.98 0.82
N ASP A 14 -2.11 -10.55 0.98
CA ASP A 14 -3.13 -10.57 -0.10
C ASP A 14 -2.63 -9.94 -1.40
N ASN A 15 -1.85 -8.86 -1.29
CA ASN A 15 -1.27 -8.20 -2.45
C ASN A 15 -0.23 -9.09 -3.16
N THR A 16 0.58 -9.86 -2.41
CA THR A 16 1.51 -10.85 -2.98
C THR A 16 0.72 -11.93 -3.70
N ARG A 17 -0.30 -12.53 -3.06
CA ARG A 17 -1.17 -13.56 -3.65
C ARG A 17 -1.79 -13.09 -4.97
N ARG A 18 -2.41 -11.90 -4.97
CA ARG A 18 -3.00 -11.29 -6.18
C ARG A 18 -1.96 -11.02 -7.27
N SER A 19 -0.80 -10.48 -6.89
CA SER A 19 0.27 -10.19 -7.84
C SER A 19 0.84 -11.47 -8.47
N TYR A 20 0.95 -12.55 -7.70
CA TYR A 20 1.48 -13.83 -8.18
C TYR A 20 0.46 -14.52 -9.08
N ALA A 21 -0.81 -14.56 -8.68
CA ALA A 21 -1.89 -15.07 -9.53
C ALA A 21 -1.96 -14.32 -10.88
N SER A 22 -1.75 -13.00 -10.86
CA SER A 22 -1.68 -12.19 -12.09
C SER A 22 -0.48 -12.55 -12.97
N ALA A 23 0.69 -12.73 -12.38
CA ALA A 23 1.89 -13.13 -13.10
C ALA A 23 1.76 -14.52 -13.75
N ILE A 24 1.20 -15.50 -13.02
CA ILE A 24 0.94 -16.85 -13.52
C ILE A 24 -0.04 -16.79 -14.71
N ARG A 25 -1.16 -16.09 -14.55
CA ARG A 25 -2.14 -15.92 -15.63
C ARG A 25 -1.54 -15.31 -16.89
N HIS A 26 -0.71 -14.28 -16.74
CA HIS A 26 -0.07 -13.67 -17.90
C HIS A 26 0.93 -14.62 -18.56
N PHE A 27 1.61 -15.48 -17.80
CA PHE A 27 2.49 -16.48 -18.39
C PHE A 27 1.69 -17.52 -19.19
N GLU A 28 0.64 -18.09 -18.59
CA GLU A 28 -0.14 -19.18 -19.21
C GLU A 28 -1.12 -18.71 -20.30
N ILE A 29 -1.79 -17.58 -20.10
CA ILE A 29 -2.87 -17.11 -20.98
C ILE A 29 -2.35 -16.12 -22.02
N GLU A 30 -1.65 -15.07 -21.57
CA GLU A 30 -1.22 -13.99 -22.48
C GLU A 30 -0.01 -14.41 -23.31
N TRP A 31 1.01 -14.98 -22.67
CA TRP A 31 2.21 -15.45 -23.36
C TRP A 31 2.08 -16.90 -23.88
N LYS A 32 1.05 -17.64 -23.44
CA LYS A 32 0.80 -19.05 -23.83
C LYS A 32 1.91 -20.01 -23.43
N GLY A 33 2.55 -19.74 -22.29
CA GLY A 33 3.53 -20.63 -21.68
C GLY A 33 2.87 -21.84 -21.01
N LEU A 34 3.61 -22.94 -20.93
CA LEU A 34 3.17 -24.15 -20.25
C LEU A 34 3.84 -24.25 -18.88
N LEU A 35 3.05 -24.64 -17.88
CA LEU A 35 3.49 -24.98 -16.53
C LEU A 35 3.24 -26.49 -16.28
N PRO A 36 4.23 -27.23 -15.74
CA PRO A 36 5.58 -26.82 -15.38
C PRO A 36 6.41 -26.41 -16.60
N SER A 37 7.30 -25.43 -16.42
CA SER A 37 8.05 -24.83 -17.51
C SER A 37 9.52 -25.25 -17.53
N THR A 38 10.20 -24.91 -18.62
CA THR A 38 11.65 -25.12 -18.77
C THR A 38 12.41 -23.81 -18.55
N ALA A 39 13.69 -23.92 -18.21
CA ALA A 39 14.57 -22.75 -18.10
C ALA A 39 14.60 -21.92 -19.39
N ASP A 40 14.54 -22.58 -20.54
CA ASP A 40 14.55 -21.98 -21.87
C ASP A 40 13.24 -21.24 -22.18
N ALA A 41 12.08 -21.82 -21.86
CA ALA A 41 10.79 -21.13 -21.99
C ALA A 41 10.71 -19.87 -21.11
N ILE A 42 11.19 -19.96 -19.85
CA ILE A 42 11.24 -18.80 -18.95
C ILE A 42 12.21 -17.74 -19.47
N ALA A 43 13.36 -18.14 -20.00
CA ALA A 43 14.32 -17.22 -20.61
C ALA A 43 13.70 -16.45 -21.80
N ARG A 44 12.97 -17.14 -22.69
CA ARG A 44 12.24 -16.51 -23.80
C ARG A 44 11.18 -15.55 -23.31
N TYR A 45 10.36 -15.97 -22.35
CA TYR A 45 9.34 -15.11 -21.74
C TYR A 45 9.94 -13.80 -21.19
N LEU A 46 11.07 -13.88 -20.48
CA LEU A 46 11.73 -12.69 -19.97
C LEU A 46 12.29 -11.81 -21.08
N ALA A 47 12.82 -12.40 -22.15
CA ALA A 47 13.36 -11.67 -23.29
C ALA A 47 12.26 -10.96 -24.10
N ASP A 48 11.13 -11.62 -24.37
CA ASP A 48 10.01 -11.06 -25.15
C ASP A 48 9.42 -9.80 -24.49
N TYR A 49 9.38 -9.78 -23.16
CA TYR A 49 8.86 -8.65 -22.38
C TYR A 49 9.94 -7.70 -21.85
N ALA A 50 11.22 -7.95 -22.13
CA ALA A 50 12.32 -7.05 -21.75
C ALA A 50 12.18 -5.63 -22.31
N PRO A 51 11.71 -5.41 -23.56
CA PRO A 51 11.57 -4.07 -24.12
C PRO A 51 10.38 -3.28 -23.55
N THR A 52 9.35 -3.98 -23.04
CA THR A 52 8.06 -3.37 -22.68
C THR A 52 7.83 -3.28 -21.17
N LEU A 53 8.42 -4.18 -20.38
CA LEU A 53 8.22 -4.23 -18.94
C LEU A 53 9.45 -3.76 -18.16
N ALA A 54 9.20 -3.11 -17.02
CA ALA A 54 10.26 -2.77 -16.07
C ALA A 54 10.90 -4.05 -15.49
N ILE A 55 12.21 -3.98 -15.22
CA ILE A 55 12.99 -5.10 -14.64
C ILE A 55 12.38 -5.61 -13.33
N ASN A 56 11.85 -4.71 -12.49
CA ASN A 56 11.19 -5.08 -11.24
C ASN A 56 9.91 -5.91 -11.49
N THR A 57 9.17 -5.61 -12.57
CA THR A 57 8.00 -6.39 -13.00
C THR A 57 8.43 -7.79 -13.46
N LEU A 58 9.47 -7.89 -14.28
CA LEU A 58 10.01 -9.18 -14.74
C LEU A 58 10.49 -10.05 -13.57
N ARG A 59 11.16 -9.45 -12.58
CA ARG A 59 11.58 -10.15 -11.35
C ARG A 59 10.41 -10.63 -10.51
N GLN A 60 9.37 -9.81 -10.38
CA GLN A 60 8.16 -10.20 -9.66
C GLN A 60 7.47 -11.38 -10.35
N ARG A 61 7.37 -11.34 -11.68
CA ARG A 61 6.83 -12.45 -12.47
C ARG A 61 7.65 -13.71 -12.31
N LEU A 62 8.99 -13.59 -12.36
CA LEU A 62 9.89 -14.71 -12.13
C LEU A 62 9.72 -15.32 -10.73
N ALA A 63 9.54 -14.49 -9.70
CA ALA A 63 9.28 -14.96 -8.34
C ALA A 63 7.94 -15.71 -8.23
N ALA A 64 6.91 -15.25 -8.93
CA ALA A 64 5.62 -15.94 -8.99
C ALA A 64 5.74 -17.32 -9.67
N LEU A 65 6.48 -17.42 -10.78
CA LEU A 65 6.74 -18.69 -11.45
C LEU A 65 7.58 -19.63 -10.58
N SER A 66 8.60 -19.12 -9.89
CA SER A 66 9.41 -19.89 -8.93
C SER A 66 8.53 -20.46 -7.82
N ARG A 67 7.64 -19.62 -7.27
CA ARG A 67 6.69 -20.01 -6.23
C ARG A 67 5.72 -21.08 -6.72
N TRP A 68 5.17 -20.93 -7.92
CA TRP A 68 4.28 -21.94 -8.53
C TRP A 68 4.97 -23.31 -8.60
N HIS A 69 6.21 -23.39 -9.09
CA HIS A 69 6.93 -24.66 -9.20
C HIS A 69 7.17 -25.28 -7.82
N ALA A 70 7.57 -24.47 -6.84
CA ALA A 70 7.79 -24.93 -5.47
C ALA A 70 6.50 -25.46 -4.82
N ASP A 71 5.38 -24.74 -4.96
CA ASP A 71 4.10 -25.13 -4.37
C ASP A 71 3.52 -26.40 -5.01
N GLN A 72 3.85 -26.66 -6.27
CA GLN A 72 3.47 -27.88 -7.00
C GLN A 72 4.50 -29.03 -6.88
N GLY A 73 5.60 -28.82 -6.13
CA GLY A 73 6.63 -29.85 -5.90
C GLY A 73 7.57 -30.10 -7.08
N PHE A 74 7.60 -29.22 -8.08
CA PHE A 74 8.52 -29.33 -9.22
C PHE A 74 9.88 -28.68 -8.94
N ALA A 75 10.91 -29.13 -9.66
CA ALA A 75 12.18 -28.43 -9.71
C ALA A 75 11.96 -27.01 -10.25
N ASP A 76 12.74 -26.04 -9.74
CA ASP A 76 12.56 -24.62 -10.06
C ASP A 76 13.44 -24.18 -11.25
N PRO A 77 12.90 -24.09 -12.48
CA PRO A 77 13.64 -23.68 -13.67
C PRO A 77 14.11 -22.22 -13.63
N THR A 78 13.50 -21.37 -12.79
CA THR A 78 13.83 -19.94 -12.67
C THR A 78 15.22 -19.71 -12.09
N LYS A 79 15.75 -20.69 -11.36
CA LYS A 79 17.06 -20.65 -10.71
C LYS A 79 18.18 -21.16 -11.63
N SER A 80 17.90 -21.49 -12.88
CA SER A 80 18.92 -21.91 -13.84
C SER A 80 19.94 -20.79 -14.14
N PRO A 81 21.21 -21.13 -14.46
CA PRO A 81 22.20 -20.15 -14.89
C PRO A 81 21.74 -19.32 -16.10
N LEU A 82 21.04 -19.95 -17.05
CA LEU A 82 20.48 -19.30 -18.24
C LEU A 82 19.56 -18.12 -17.87
N VAL A 83 18.57 -18.36 -17.01
CA VAL A 83 17.61 -17.31 -16.60
C VAL A 83 18.32 -16.15 -15.87
N ARG A 84 19.32 -16.45 -15.03
CA ARG A 84 20.12 -15.42 -14.38
C ARG A 84 20.93 -14.60 -15.38
N GLN A 85 21.52 -15.24 -16.38
CA GLN A 85 22.30 -14.59 -17.43
C GLN A 85 21.41 -13.70 -18.30
N VAL A 86 20.21 -14.16 -18.66
CA VAL A 86 19.21 -13.36 -19.39
C VAL A 86 18.81 -12.12 -18.58
N LEU A 87 18.47 -12.25 -17.29
CA LEU A 87 18.16 -11.09 -16.46
C LEU A 87 19.33 -10.10 -16.33
N LYS A 88 20.57 -10.61 -16.31
CA LYS A 88 21.76 -9.75 -16.32
C LYS A 88 21.86 -8.98 -17.64
N GLY A 89 21.67 -9.66 -18.78
CA GLY A 89 21.66 -9.06 -20.11
C GLY A 89 20.56 -8.01 -20.27
N ILE A 90 19.33 -8.33 -19.86
CA ILE A 90 18.20 -7.39 -19.85
C ILE A 90 18.54 -6.13 -19.06
N ARG A 91 19.18 -6.26 -17.89
CA ARG A 91 19.59 -5.09 -17.10
C ARG A 91 20.64 -4.25 -17.82
N SER A 92 21.59 -4.88 -18.49
CA SER A 92 22.64 -4.17 -19.23
C SER A 92 22.10 -3.43 -20.45
N ILE A 93 21.13 -4.01 -21.16
CA ILE A 93 20.54 -3.42 -22.39
C ILE A 93 19.48 -2.38 -22.05
N HIS A 94 18.59 -2.68 -21.10
CA HIS A 94 17.44 -1.85 -20.73
C HIS A 94 17.65 -1.13 -19.40
N ALA A 95 18.85 -0.61 -19.17
CA ALA A 95 19.17 0.16 -17.97
C ALA A 95 18.39 1.49 -17.97
N VAL A 96 17.16 1.47 -17.43
CA VAL A 96 16.34 2.67 -17.27
C VAL A 96 16.42 3.13 -15.81
N PRO A 97 16.65 4.43 -15.55
CA PRO A 97 16.57 4.98 -14.20
C PRO A 97 15.23 4.64 -13.54
N GLU A 98 15.28 4.21 -12.29
CA GLU A 98 14.06 3.90 -11.53
C GLU A 98 13.22 5.17 -11.38
N LYS A 99 12.00 5.16 -11.95
CA LYS A 99 11.05 6.28 -11.80
C LYS A 99 10.63 6.38 -10.35
N ARG A 100 11.13 7.41 -9.66
CA ARG A 100 10.72 7.74 -8.28
C ARG A 100 9.74 8.89 -8.31
N ALA A 101 8.71 8.82 -7.47
CA ALA A 101 7.86 9.98 -7.23
C ALA A 101 8.73 11.14 -6.71
N ARG A 102 8.47 12.35 -7.21
CA ARG A 102 9.11 13.54 -6.65
C ARG A 102 8.68 13.66 -5.19
N PRO A 103 9.61 13.93 -4.25
CA PRO A 103 9.24 14.20 -2.86
C PRO A 103 8.21 15.33 -2.81
N LEU A 104 7.21 15.18 -1.93
CA LEU A 104 6.32 16.31 -1.63
C LEU A 104 7.15 17.36 -0.89
N GLU A 105 7.25 18.56 -1.44
CA GLU A 105 7.98 19.65 -0.79
C GLU A 105 7.12 20.34 0.26
N LEU A 106 7.76 20.91 1.29
CA LEU A 106 7.06 21.60 2.37
C LEU A 106 6.21 22.77 1.87
N ALA A 107 6.70 23.52 0.88
CA ALA A 107 5.97 24.63 0.27
C ALA A 107 4.67 24.16 -0.42
N VAL A 108 4.72 23.01 -1.10
CA VAL A 108 3.54 22.40 -1.73
C VAL A 108 2.57 21.89 -0.67
N LEU A 109 3.07 21.29 0.41
CA LEU A 109 2.23 20.88 1.55
C LEU A 109 1.50 22.07 2.18
N GLN A 110 2.18 23.21 2.33
CA GLN A 110 1.57 24.44 2.85
C GLN A 110 0.41 24.92 1.96
N GLN A 111 0.60 24.90 0.64
CA GLN A 111 -0.46 25.26 -0.31
C GLN A 111 -1.65 24.30 -0.22
N ILE A 112 -1.39 23.00 -0.11
CA ILE A 112 -2.45 21.98 0.06
C ILE A 112 -3.21 22.21 1.37
N ASP A 113 -2.50 22.44 2.49
CA ASP A 113 -3.13 22.69 3.79
C ASP A 113 -4.00 23.95 3.78
N GLN A 114 -3.50 25.04 3.20
CA GLN A 114 -4.25 26.30 3.05
C GLN A 114 -5.50 26.11 2.20
N TRP A 115 -5.38 25.40 1.07
CA TRP A 115 -6.53 25.12 0.21
C TRP A 115 -7.58 24.27 0.95
N LEU A 116 -7.15 23.24 1.69
CA LEU A 116 -8.03 22.40 2.50
C LEU A 116 -8.71 23.19 3.62
N ASP A 117 -7.98 24.08 4.28
CA ASP A 117 -8.50 24.94 5.35
C ASP A 117 -9.63 25.87 4.83
N VAL A 118 -9.41 26.52 3.69
CA VAL A 118 -10.45 27.34 3.03
C VAL A 118 -11.63 26.48 2.61
N ALA A 119 -11.39 25.29 2.05
CA ALA A 119 -12.45 24.37 1.62
C ALA A 119 -13.30 23.87 2.81
N ILE A 120 -12.68 23.58 3.95
CA ILE A 120 -13.35 23.22 5.21
C ILE A 120 -14.23 24.37 5.67
N GLY A 121 -13.70 25.59 5.73
CA GLY A 121 -14.45 26.78 6.14
C GLY A 121 -15.64 27.09 5.22
N ASN A 122 -15.47 26.90 3.90
CA ASN A 122 -16.56 27.06 2.94
C ASN A 122 -17.67 26.01 3.15
N ALA A 123 -17.30 24.74 3.33
CA ALA A 123 -18.25 23.66 3.57
C ALA A 123 -19.01 23.82 4.91
N GLN A 124 -18.35 24.36 5.93
CA GLN A 124 -19.01 24.72 7.19
C GLN A 124 -20.05 25.83 6.99
N ARG A 125 -19.69 26.90 6.28
CA ARG A 125 -20.60 28.03 6.01
C ARG A 125 -21.80 27.64 5.15
N SER A 126 -21.61 26.75 4.18
CA SER A 126 -22.68 26.30 3.28
C SER A 126 -23.52 25.16 3.84
N GLY A 127 -23.14 24.57 4.97
CA GLY A 127 -23.80 23.38 5.52
C GLY A 127 -23.56 22.10 4.71
N ASP A 128 -22.59 22.07 3.79
CA ASP A 128 -22.23 20.89 2.99
C ASP A 128 -21.47 19.88 3.85
N ARG A 129 -22.21 19.08 4.61
CA ARG A 129 -21.68 18.06 5.51
C ARG A 129 -20.79 17.03 4.79
N PRO A 130 -21.16 16.46 3.62
CA PRO A 130 -20.29 15.55 2.89
C PRO A 130 -18.94 16.19 2.49
N ALA A 131 -18.93 17.44 2.01
CA ALA A 131 -17.68 18.13 1.69
C ALA A 131 -16.85 18.37 2.95
N LEU A 132 -17.47 18.84 4.03
CA LEU A 132 -16.81 19.08 5.31
C LEU A 132 -16.08 17.84 5.82
N LEU A 133 -16.73 16.67 5.78
CA LEU A 133 -16.14 15.39 6.16
C LEU A 133 -14.96 15.02 5.25
N ARG A 134 -15.13 15.11 3.92
CA ARG A 134 -14.08 14.74 2.97
C ARG A 134 -12.83 15.60 3.13
N GLN A 135 -12.98 16.92 3.24
CA GLN A 135 -11.82 17.81 3.31
C GLN A 135 -11.10 17.70 4.64
N THR A 136 -11.82 17.60 5.76
CA THR A 136 -11.21 17.40 7.09
C THR A 136 -10.43 16.09 7.16
N ARG A 137 -11.01 15.00 6.63
CA ARG A 137 -10.32 13.70 6.51
C ARG A 137 -9.05 13.82 5.66
N ASN A 138 -9.15 14.45 4.49
CA ASN A 138 -8.02 14.59 3.57
C ASN A 138 -6.88 15.41 4.18
N ARG A 139 -7.20 16.46 4.96
CA ARG A 139 -6.21 17.26 5.69
C ARG A 139 -5.47 16.43 6.73
N SER A 140 -6.22 15.70 7.57
CA SER A 140 -5.65 14.76 8.56
C SER A 140 -4.74 13.73 7.89
N LEU A 141 -5.22 13.07 6.83
CA LEU A 141 -4.47 12.06 6.08
C LEU A 141 -3.18 12.63 5.49
N MET A 142 -3.24 13.81 4.87
CA MET A 142 -2.09 14.43 4.22
C MET A 142 -1.00 14.81 5.23
N LEU A 143 -1.38 15.48 6.33
CA LEU A 143 -0.42 15.93 7.33
C LEU A 143 0.20 14.75 8.09
N LEU A 144 -0.62 13.76 8.46
CA LEU A 144 -0.12 12.56 9.13
C LEU A 144 0.79 11.74 8.21
N GLY A 145 0.37 11.55 6.95
CA GLY A 145 1.14 10.85 5.94
C GLY A 145 2.49 11.51 5.67
N PHE A 146 2.50 12.84 5.54
CA PHE A 146 3.71 13.61 5.30
C PHE A 146 4.70 13.54 6.48
N TRP A 147 4.25 13.92 7.68
CA TRP A 147 5.15 14.04 8.84
C TRP A 147 5.67 12.69 9.33
N ARG A 148 4.91 11.61 9.14
CA ARG A 148 5.39 10.27 9.48
C ARG A 148 6.00 9.47 8.36
N GLY A 149 5.92 9.95 7.12
CA GLY A 149 6.34 9.19 5.95
C GLY A 149 5.60 7.85 5.86
N PHE A 150 4.34 7.81 6.31
CA PHE A 150 3.55 6.60 6.25
C PHE A 150 3.29 6.21 4.79
N ARG A 151 3.38 4.92 4.51
CA ARG A 151 2.90 4.36 3.26
C ARG A 151 1.37 4.36 3.22
N SER A 152 0.81 4.25 2.02
CA SER A 152 -0.65 4.21 1.85
C SER A 152 -1.30 3.04 2.60
N ASP A 153 -0.65 1.87 2.63
CA ASP A 153 -1.12 0.71 3.40
C ASP A 153 -1.02 0.94 4.91
N GLU A 154 0.00 1.66 5.37
CA GLU A 154 0.15 2.03 6.78
C GLU A 154 -0.96 3.01 7.20
N LEU A 155 -1.25 4.05 6.40
CA LEU A 155 -2.34 5.00 6.66
C LEU A 155 -3.71 4.32 6.70
N VAL A 156 -4.00 3.44 5.74
CA VAL A 156 -5.31 2.76 5.66
C VAL A 156 -5.52 1.77 6.82
N ASN A 157 -4.44 1.20 7.36
CA ASN A 157 -4.50 0.26 8.48
C ASN A 157 -4.45 0.93 9.86
N LEU A 158 -4.36 2.26 9.94
CA LEU A 158 -4.47 2.98 11.22
C LEU A 158 -5.85 2.75 11.83
N ARG A 159 -5.83 2.47 13.14
CA ARG A 159 -7.01 2.18 13.95
C ARG A 159 -7.10 3.16 15.10
N VAL A 160 -8.31 3.64 15.40
CA VAL A 160 -8.55 4.65 16.44
C VAL A 160 -8.10 4.12 17.81
N GLU A 161 -8.43 2.87 18.11
CA GLU A 161 -8.06 2.17 19.34
C GLU A 161 -6.54 2.00 19.55
N ASN A 162 -5.75 2.18 18.48
CA ASN A 162 -4.30 2.04 18.49
C ASN A 162 -3.59 3.40 18.45
N ILE A 163 -4.32 4.50 18.66
CA ILE A 163 -3.76 5.86 18.66
C ILE A 163 -3.94 6.48 20.04
N GLU A 164 -2.81 6.87 20.63
CA GLU A 164 -2.79 7.61 21.88
C GLU A 164 -2.42 9.06 21.59
N VAL A 165 -3.29 10.00 21.98
CA VAL A 165 -3.04 11.44 21.86
C VAL A 165 -2.70 12.00 23.23
N THR A 166 -1.58 12.70 23.33
CA THR A 166 -1.18 13.43 24.53
C THR A 166 -1.33 14.94 24.26
N PRO A 167 -2.34 15.61 24.85
CA PRO A 167 -2.61 17.02 24.61
C PRO A 167 -1.36 17.89 24.79
N GLY A 168 -1.11 18.79 23.83
CA GLY A 168 0.03 19.70 23.84
C GLY A 168 1.40 19.05 23.56
N GLN A 169 1.51 17.72 23.53
CA GLN A 169 2.79 17.03 23.29
C GLN A 169 2.84 16.35 21.92
N GLY A 170 1.84 15.54 21.58
CA GLY A 170 1.91 14.72 20.39
C GLY A 170 0.88 13.59 20.35
N MET A 171 1.12 12.62 19.48
CA MET A 171 0.39 11.36 19.44
C MET A 171 1.32 10.20 19.10
N ALA A 172 0.89 8.98 19.44
CA ALA A 172 1.57 7.74 19.11
C ALA A 172 0.60 6.80 18.39
N CYS A 173 0.98 6.32 17.20
CA CYS A 173 0.16 5.40 16.41
C CYS A 173 0.77 3.99 16.37
N TYR A 174 0.11 2.97 16.92
CA TYR A 174 0.56 1.60 16.80
C TYR A 174 0.08 0.95 15.50
N LEU A 175 1.00 0.26 14.80
CA LEU A 175 0.71 -0.57 13.63
C LEU A 175 1.26 -1.97 13.85
N GLY A 176 0.38 -2.98 13.86
CA GLY A 176 0.77 -4.39 14.05
C GLY A 176 1.48 -5.01 12.84
N ARG A 177 1.35 -4.43 11.64
CA ARG A 177 2.03 -4.90 10.43
C ARG A 177 2.54 -3.72 9.62
N THR A 178 3.81 -3.76 9.23
CA THR A 178 4.39 -2.78 8.30
C THR A 178 5.21 -3.49 7.22
N LYS A 179 5.41 -2.83 6.06
CA LYS A 179 6.05 -3.49 4.91
C LYS A 179 7.44 -4.05 5.22
N GLY A 180 8.19 -3.41 6.12
CA GLY A 180 9.53 -3.80 6.55
C GLY A 180 9.60 -4.69 7.80
N ASP A 181 8.50 -4.84 8.53
CA ASP A 181 8.44 -5.71 9.71
C ASP A 181 8.21 -7.16 9.28
N ARG A 182 9.33 -7.89 9.13
CA ARG A 182 9.32 -9.31 8.75
C ARG A 182 8.94 -10.23 9.92
N GLN A 183 9.08 -9.76 11.16
CA GLN A 183 8.82 -10.54 12.37
C GLN A 183 7.43 -10.28 12.97
N LEU A 184 6.67 -9.33 12.40
CA LEU A 184 5.31 -8.96 12.83
C LEU A 184 5.25 -8.52 14.29
N GLN A 185 6.29 -7.85 14.78
CA GLN A 185 6.34 -7.31 16.14
C GLN A 185 5.48 -6.05 16.30
N GLY A 186 5.09 -5.44 15.18
CA GLY A 186 4.44 -4.15 15.15
C GLY A 186 5.41 -3.02 15.48
N ARG A 187 4.98 -1.78 15.28
CA ARG A 187 5.81 -0.60 15.54
C ARG A 187 4.98 0.58 16.00
N VAL A 188 5.57 1.38 16.90
CA VAL A 188 4.97 2.61 17.42
C VAL A 188 5.45 3.87 16.68
N PHE A 189 4.42 4.57 16.24
CA PHE A 189 4.20 5.81 15.51
C PHE A 189 4.33 7.19 16.18
N LYS A 190 5.35 7.58 16.95
CA LYS A 190 5.35 8.94 17.55
C LYS A 190 5.30 10.09 16.53
N CYS A 191 4.40 11.06 16.76
CA CYS A 191 4.19 12.30 16.01
C CYS A 191 4.12 13.48 17.00
N PRO A 192 5.04 14.46 16.96
CA PRO A 192 4.93 15.62 17.83
C PRO A 192 3.79 16.54 17.40
N ALA A 193 3.23 17.28 18.37
CA ALA A 193 2.39 18.43 18.08
C ALA A 193 3.25 19.56 17.51
N LEU A 194 2.77 20.24 16.48
CA LEU A 194 3.50 21.30 15.79
C LEU A 194 2.71 22.61 15.84
N SER A 195 3.40 23.74 15.77
CA SER A 195 2.77 25.06 15.73
C SER A 195 2.11 25.38 14.39
N ARG A 196 2.56 24.72 13.31
CA ARG A 196 2.02 24.85 11.95
C ARG A 196 1.96 23.48 11.30
N LEU A 197 1.00 23.28 10.38
CA LEU A 197 0.82 22.01 9.67
C LEU A 197 0.72 20.81 10.63
N CYS A 198 0.02 21.01 11.76
CA CYS A 198 0.05 20.07 12.87
C CYS A 198 -0.74 18.79 12.55
N PRO A 199 -0.09 17.61 12.50
CA PRO A 199 -0.79 16.36 12.25
C PRO A 199 -1.73 16.01 13.41
N VAL A 200 -1.38 16.35 14.65
CA VAL A 200 -2.20 16.08 15.83
C VAL A 200 -3.49 16.90 15.81
N THR A 201 -3.39 18.20 15.52
CA THR A 201 -4.58 19.07 15.42
C THR A 201 -5.51 18.63 14.31
N ALA A 202 -4.95 18.31 13.13
CA ALA A 202 -5.76 17.83 12.01
C ALA A 202 -6.37 16.45 12.27
N PHE A 203 -5.66 15.56 12.98
CA PHE A 203 -6.17 14.27 13.42
C PHE A 203 -7.36 14.44 14.37
N ASN A 204 -7.21 15.21 15.45
CA ASN A 204 -8.30 15.46 16.40
C ASN A 204 -9.51 16.08 15.71
N ALA A 205 -9.30 17.11 14.88
CA ALA A 205 -10.39 17.73 14.12
C ALA A 205 -11.16 16.72 13.25
N TRP A 206 -10.46 15.73 12.67
CA TRP A 206 -11.10 14.65 11.93
C TRP A 206 -11.88 13.69 12.84
N ILE A 207 -11.26 13.19 13.91
CA ILE A 207 -11.87 12.23 14.84
C ILE A 207 -13.13 12.83 15.47
N ASP A 208 -13.05 14.07 15.95
CA ASP A 208 -14.15 14.78 16.58
C ASP A 208 -15.30 15.00 15.60
N LEU A 209 -14.98 15.45 14.37
CA LEU A 209 -15.97 15.70 13.34
C LEU A 209 -16.69 14.42 12.89
N ALA A 210 -15.94 13.32 12.76
CA ALA A 210 -16.45 12.04 12.30
C ALA A 210 -17.10 11.20 13.42
N GLY A 211 -16.89 11.55 14.68
CA GLY A 211 -17.40 10.82 15.84
C GLY A 211 -16.82 9.40 15.94
N LEU A 212 -15.54 9.23 15.60
CA LEU A 212 -14.91 7.91 15.55
C LEU A 212 -14.38 7.52 16.93
N THR A 213 -14.87 6.40 17.47
CA THR A 213 -14.39 5.83 18.74
C THR A 213 -13.53 4.57 18.56
N GLU A 214 -13.74 3.85 17.45
CA GLU A 214 -13.06 2.58 17.16
C GLU A 214 -12.94 2.33 15.65
N GLY A 215 -12.13 1.35 15.27
CA GLY A 215 -11.99 0.88 13.90
C GLY A 215 -11.07 1.74 13.03
N PRO A 216 -11.18 1.65 11.70
CA PRO A 216 -10.29 2.37 10.80
C PRO A 216 -10.43 3.89 10.95
N VAL A 217 -9.29 4.57 11.08
CA VAL A 217 -9.20 6.04 11.18
C VAL A 217 -9.71 6.70 9.91
N PHE A 218 -9.26 6.22 8.74
CA PHE A 218 -9.62 6.80 7.46
C PHE A 218 -10.62 5.90 6.74
N ARG A 219 -11.88 6.32 6.70
CA ARG A 219 -12.98 5.59 6.07
C ARG A 219 -13.32 6.19 4.70
N LYS A 220 -13.86 5.34 3.81
CA LYS A 220 -14.49 5.80 2.57
C LYS A 220 -15.72 6.62 2.94
N ILE A 221 -15.84 7.81 2.35
CA ILE A 221 -16.98 8.70 2.48
C ILE A 221 -17.68 8.66 1.12
N ASP A 222 -18.95 8.27 1.08
CA ASP A 222 -19.71 8.31 -0.16
C ASP A 222 -20.14 9.74 -0.53
N ARG A 223 -20.88 9.89 -1.63
CA ARG A 223 -21.32 11.22 -2.08
C ARG A 223 -22.31 11.89 -1.12
N TRP A 224 -22.93 11.12 -0.22
CA TRP A 224 -23.94 11.55 0.75
C TRP A 224 -23.36 11.75 2.16
N GLY A 225 -22.05 11.54 2.34
CA GLY A 225 -21.40 11.71 3.64
C GLY A 225 -21.55 10.50 4.57
N MET A 226 -22.02 9.37 4.04
CA MET A 226 -22.18 8.13 4.78
C MET A 226 -20.95 7.23 4.62
N TRP A 227 -20.70 6.41 5.63
CA TRP A 227 -19.72 5.34 5.60
C TRP A 227 -20.42 4.00 5.86
N PRO A 228 -20.09 2.93 5.13
CA PRO A 228 -20.64 1.62 5.40
C PRO A 228 -20.26 1.21 6.83
N THR A 229 -21.26 0.89 7.65
CA THR A 229 -21.09 0.36 9.01
C THR A 229 -20.50 -1.05 9.03
N LYS A 230 -20.47 -1.72 7.88
CA LYS A 230 -19.73 -2.97 7.70
C LYS A 230 -18.30 -2.66 7.26
N VAL A 231 -17.35 -3.08 8.08
CA VAL A 231 -15.93 -3.21 7.69
C VAL A 231 -15.91 -3.95 6.35
N CYS A 232 -15.42 -3.30 5.30
CA CYS A 232 -15.02 -4.03 4.10
C CYS A 232 -13.84 -4.91 4.49
N MET A 233 -14.12 -6.10 5.01
CA MET A 233 -13.18 -7.20 4.88
C MET A 233 -12.97 -7.40 3.38
N PRO A 234 -11.73 -7.59 2.91
CA PRO A 234 -11.52 -7.96 1.52
C PRO A 234 -12.31 -9.24 1.29
N THR A 235 -13.35 -9.15 0.45
CA THR A 235 -14.06 -10.31 -0.07
C THR A 235 -13.04 -11.23 -0.74
N ALA A 236 -13.18 -12.52 -0.40
CA ALA A 236 -12.40 -13.66 -0.90
C ALA A 236 -12.18 -13.63 -2.42
#